data_AF-A0A8H7BBN0-F1
#
_entry.id   AF-A0A8H7BBN0-F1
#
_cell.length_a   1.000
_cell.length_b   1.000
_cell.length_c   1.000
_cell.angle_alpha   90.00
_cell.angle_beta   90.00
_cell.angle_gamma   90.00
#
_symmetry.space_group_name_H-M   'P 1'
#
loop_
_entity.id
_entity.type
_entity.pdbx_description
1 polymer ?
#
loop_
_entity_poly.entity_id
_entity_poly.type
_entity_poly.pdbx_seq_one_letter_code
_entity_poly.pdbx_strand_id
1 'polypeptide(L)'
;RRPAASPHTEDNPALQESDMSPRSRPPFQDLPLDKNGPPGNAWGLYGADDELGALNMITPSVVKAAAQEIQTGDRVSLDWYLNLPSHPSFNRPQFSWKMMNKEHPDGTKRTVNDDHLNFNTQGSSQWDGFRHYGYQSAKRYYGGRSQQDIESSEVIGIDRVANSGGITTRGIILDYPRYLERKGKKGVYALDANSITADELEDMLQETGIETREGDMLLLRTGFTRDYAKLGDEEKRAIRDKPPAFLGVQSDKQSVQWIWENGFVAVASDAPSFEMAPLVGPHNAPGGLWAGESWEKDMQGGGLLHQWLLGGWGVMIGEMFDLERLCEKSEELGRRSCFVSSVPLKLHNLSTVITVKMKSFITIITLLTAFAAATPAASSQTKACTRPCFPEATECGEDWEPVHSGVSVFDFLAA
;
A
#
# COMPACT_ATOMS: atom_id res chain seq x y z
N ARG A 1 65.19 -3.27 -23.67
CA ARG A 1 64.65 -4.17 -22.63
C ARG A 1 63.24 -3.70 -22.25
N ARG A 2 62.20 -4.44 -22.62
CA ARG A 2 60.86 -4.48 -22.02
C ARG A 2 60.43 -5.97 -22.08
N PRO A 3 59.78 -6.54 -21.06
CA PRO A 3 59.36 -7.95 -21.08
C PRO A 3 58.19 -8.17 -22.04
N ALA A 4 57.93 -9.44 -22.38
CA ALA A 4 56.87 -9.85 -23.30
C ALA A 4 55.49 -9.85 -22.64
N ALA A 5 54.44 -9.81 -23.47
CA ALA A 5 53.08 -10.11 -23.06
C ALA A 5 52.87 -11.63 -22.92
N SER A 6 51.96 -12.04 -22.04
CA SER A 6 51.42 -13.40 -21.97
C SER A 6 49.89 -13.31 -21.95
N PRO A 7 49.16 -14.14 -22.71
CA PRO A 7 47.70 -14.06 -22.78
C PRO A 7 47.06 -14.84 -21.62
N HIS A 8 46.06 -14.22 -20.99
CA HIS A 8 45.02 -14.95 -20.27
C HIS A 8 43.66 -14.45 -20.77
N THR A 9 42.90 -15.36 -21.37
CA THR A 9 41.49 -15.18 -21.63
C THR A 9 40.74 -15.40 -20.32
N GLU A 10 40.16 -14.35 -19.75
CA GLU A 10 39.13 -14.52 -18.73
C GLU A 10 37.83 -14.88 -19.43
N ASP A 11 37.41 -16.14 -19.31
CA ASP A 11 36.07 -16.57 -19.67
C ASP A 11 35.07 -15.85 -18.74
N ASN A 12 34.45 -14.79 -19.24
CA ASN A 12 33.41 -14.05 -18.53
C ASN A 12 32.18 -14.96 -18.39
N PRO A 13 31.83 -15.45 -17.18
CA PRO A 13 30.65 -16.26 -16.99
C PRO A 13 29.43 -15.35 -17.15
N ALA A 14 28.72 -15.50 -18.27
CA ALA A 14 27.49 -14.78 -18.52
C ALA A 14 26.55 -14.92 -17.31
N LEU A 15 25.94 -13.80 -16.90
CA LEU A 15 24.95 -13.76 -15.83
C LEU A 15 23.89 -14.82 -16.10
N GLN A 16 23.95 -15.92 -15.35
CA GLN A 16 22.85 -16.88 -15.32
C GLN A 16 21.66 -16.17 -14.69
N GLU A 17 20.57 -16.05 -15.43
CA GLU A 17 19.28 -15.62 -14.91
C GLU A 17 18.82 -16.67 -13.88
N SER A 18 19.21 -16.47 -12.63
CA SER A 18 19.03 -17.43 -11.55
C SER A 18 17.59 -17.43 -11.08
N ASP A 19 16.73 -18.14 -11.82
CA ASP A 19 15.36 -18.51 -11.47
C ASP A 19 14.59 -17.41 -10.74
N MET A 20 14.33 -16.30 -11.44
CA MET A 20 13.63 -15.11 -10.93
C MET A 20 12.12 -15.34 -10.74
N SER A 21 11.69 -16.58 -10.52
CA SER A 21 10.40 -16.84 -9.88
C SER A 21 10.45 -16.30 -8.45
N PRO A 22 9.42 -15.59 -7.97
CA PRO A 22 9.23 -15.42 -6.53
C PRO A 22 9.29 -16.78 -5.85
N ARG A 23 10.02 -16.86 -4.73
CA ARG A 23 9.89 -18.01 -3.84
C ARG A 23 8.54 -17.88 -3.14
N SER A 24 7.65 -18.81 -3.43
CA SER A 24 6.38 -18.94 -2.73
C SER A 24 6.60 -19.04 -1.22
N ARG A 25 5.65 -18.56 -0.41
CA ARG A 25 5.75 -18.68 1.04
C ARG A 25 5.78 -20.16 1.46
N PRO A 26 6.72 -20.58 2.33
CA PRO A 26 6.59 -21.85 3.03
C PRO A 26 5.40 -21.78 4.01
N PRO A 27 4.77 -22.91 4.39
CA PRO A 27 3.75 -22.96 5.43
C PRO A 27 4.19 -22.29 6.74
N PHE A 28 3.25 -21.69 7.48
CA PHE A 28 3.54 -20.96 8.73
C PHE A 28 4.30 -21.80 9.76
N GLN A 29 3.99 -23.10 9.81
CA GLN A 29 4.62 -24.08 10.71
C GLN A 29 6.13 -24.30 10.49
N ASP A 30 6.69 -23.92 9.34
CA ASP A 30 8.12 -24.12 9.02
C ASP A 30 9.00 -22.95 9.54
N LEU A 31 8.35 -21.83 9.90
CA LEU A 31 8.96 -20.63 10.49
C LEU A 31 9.48 -20.91 11.93
N PRO A 32 10.50 -20.18 12.43
CA PRO A 32 11.29 -19.16 11.74
C PRO A 32 12.21 -19.72 10.65
N LEU A 33 12.57 -18.95 9.63
CA LEU A 33 13.55 -19.36 8.63
C LEU A 33 14.99 -19.22 9.14
N ASP A 34 15.39 -18.05 9.63
CA ASP A 34 16.63 -17.93 10.40
C ASP A 34 16.39 -18.50 11.80
N LYS A 35 16.94 -19.67 12.07
CA LYS A 35 16.86 -20.36 13.36
C LYS A 35 17.69 -19.67 14.47
N ASN A 36 18.48 -18.65 14.15
CA ASN A 36 19.16 -17.75 15.11
C ASN A 36 18.36 -16.46 15.37
N GLY A 37 17.34 -16.19 14.55
CA GLY A 37 16.47 -15.03 14.66
C GLY A 37 15.32 -15.24 15.67
N PRO A 38 14.45 -14.23 15.84
CA PRO A 38 13.32 -14.28 16.73
C PRO A 38 12.23 -15.26 16.22
N PRO A 39 11.31 -15.69 17.09
CA PRO A 39 10.21 -16.59 16.74
C PRO A 39 9.43 -16.12 15.52
N GLY A 40 9.18 -17.05 14.59
CA GLY A 40 8.33 -16.82 13.42
C GLY A 40 8.92 -15.99 12.27
N ASN A 41 10.17 -15.52 12.35
CA ASN A 41 10.75 -14.69 11.28
C ASN A 41 10.79 -15.41 9.91
N ALA A 42 10.67 -14.65 8.82
CA ALA A 42 10.85 -15.13 7.45
C ALA A 42 12.14 -14.53 6.82
N TRP A 43 13.17 -14.29 7.64
CA TRP A 43 14.40 -13.64 7.18
C TRP A 43 15.17 -14.56 6.22
N GLY A 44 15.74 -13.97 5.17
CA GLY A 44 16.44 -14.71 4.11
C GLY A 44 15.54 -15.29 3.01
N LEU A 45 14.20 -15.25 3.15
CA LEU A 45 13.26 -15.80 2.15
C LEU A 45 13.52 -15.23 0.75
N TYR A 46 13.55 -13.90 0.64
CA TYR A 46 13.77 -13.15 -0.61
C TYR A 46 15.25 -12.78 -0.84
N GLY A 47 16.18 -13.28 -0.01
CA GLY A 47 17.61 -12.93 -0.04
C GLY A 47 18.13 -12.41 1.31
N ALA A 48 19.45 -12.36 1.47
CA ALA A 48 20.09 -11.88 2.71
C ALA A 48 20.05 -10.34 2.83
N ASP A 49 20.26 -9.66 1.71
CA ASP A 49 20.34 -8.20 1.59
C ASP A 49 18.97 -7.56 1.27
N ASP A 50 17.87 -8.29 1.43
CA ASP A 50 16.52 -7.81 1.12
C ASP A 50 16.12 -6.56 1.93
N GLU A 51 15.40 -5.67 1.27
CA GLU A 51 14.84 -4.43 1.81
C GLU A 51 13.34 -4.24 1.51
N LEU A 52 12.70 -5.16 0.77
CA LEU A 52 11.30 -5.06 0.32
C LEU A 52 10.36 -6.08 0.97
N GLY A 53 10.88 -7.15 1.58
CA GLY A 53 10.08 -8.12 2.31
C GLY A 53 9.03 -8.79 1.43
N ALA A 54 7.80 -8.89 1.92
CA ALA A 54 6.70 -9.50 1.18
C ALA A 54 6.32 -8.74 -0.10
N LEU A 55 6.72 -7.48 -0.27
CA LEU A 55 6.48 -6.73 -1.51
C LEU A 55 7.25 -7.31 -2.72
N ASN A 56 8.28 -8.14 -2.49
CA ASN A 56 8.96 -8.88 -3.56
C ASN A 56 8.01 -9.80 -4.37
N MET A 57 6.85 -10.18 -3.81
CA MET A 57 5.82 -10.92 -4.54
C MET A 57 5.00 -10.05 -5.50
N ILE A 58 5.06 -8.71 -5.42
CA ILE A 58 4.40 -7.79 -6.36
C ILE A 58 5.18 -7.73 -7.69
N THR A 59 5.20 -8.86 -8.39
CA THR A 59 5.84 -9.02 -9.70
C THR A 59 5.07 -8.30 -10.82
N PRO A 60 5.71 -8.01 -11.98
CA PRO A 60 5.01 -7.51 -13.16
C PRO A 60 3.81 -8.36 -13.58
N SER A 61 3.85 -9.68 -13.35
CA SER A 61 2.73 -10.61 -13.52
C SER A 61 1.59 -10.36 -12.54
N VAL A 62 1.87 -10.17 -11.25
CA VAL A 62 0.87 -9.82 -10.22
C VAL A 62 0.25 -8.46 -10.51
N VAL A 63 1.06 -7.44 -10.84
CA VAL A 63 0.56 -6.10 -11.23
C VAL A 63 -0.38 -6.20 -12.45
N LYS A 64 0.00 -6.97 -13.47
CA LYS A 64 -0.81 -7.18 -14.69
C LYS A 64 -2.11 -7.94 -14.44
N ALA A 65 -2.09 -8.90 -13.50
CA ALA A 65 -3.29 -9.62 -13.06
C ALA A 65 -4.21 -8.72 -12.24
N ALA A 66 -3.67 -7.98 -11.27
CA ALA A 66 -4.41 -7.01 -10.48
C ALA A 66 -5.06 -5.90 -11.34
N ALA A 67 -4.41 -5.47 -12.42
CA ALA A 67 -4.98 -4.52 -13.37
C ALA A 67 -6.28 -5.02 -14.03
N GLN A 68 -6.54 -6.34 -14.06
CA GLN A 68 -7.83 -6.89 -14.53
C GLN A 68 -9.00 -6.59 -13.58
N GLU A 69 -8.74 -6.19 -12.34
CA GLU A 69 -9.81 -5.76 -11.42
C GLU A 69 -10.44 -4.42 -11.85
N ILE A 70 -9.78 -3.64 -12.72
CA ILE A 70 -10.25 -2.34 -13.24
C ILE A 70 -11.30 -2.57 -14.35
N GLN A 71 -12.58 -2.69 -13.94
CA GLN A 71 -13.70 -2.99 -14.85
C GLN A 71 -14.59 -1.76 -15.14
N THR A 72 -14.86 -0.91 -14.14
CA THR A 72 -15.79 0.23 -14.27
C THR A 72 -15.11 1.59 -14.47
N GLY A 73 -13.84 1.71 -14.07
CA GLY A 73 -13.12 3.00 -14.03
C GLY A 73 -13.44 3.88 -12.80
N ASP A 74 -14.22 3.38 -11.85
CA ASP A 74 -14.45 4.04 -10.57
C ASP A 74 -13.15 4.26 -9.80
N ARG A 75 -13.10 5.37 -9.04
CA ARG A 75 -11.94 5.74 -8.23
C ARG A 75 -12.38 6.19 -6.85
N VAL A 76 -11.88 5.50 -5.83
CA VAL A 76 -12.08 5.84 -4.42
C VAL A 76 -10.74 6.27 -3.83
N SER A 77 -10.73 7.36 -3.06
CA SER A 77 -9.58 7.70 -2.22
C SER A 77 -9.67 6.92 -0.92
N LEU A 78 -8.58 6.28 -0.51
CA LEU A 78 -8.45 5.66 0.82
C LEU A 78 -7.68 6.56 1.79
N ASP A 79 -7.15 7.68 1.30
CA ASP A 79 -6.53 8.73 2.11
C ASP A 79 -7.62 9.47 2.90
N TRP A 80 -7.60 9.37 4.24
CA TRP A 80 -8.35 10.22 5.16
C TRP A 80 -7.73 11.62 5.21
N TYR A 81 -8.40 12.58 5.85
CA TYR A 81 -7.87 13.94 5.95
C TYR A 81 -6.66 14.00 6.88
N LEU A 82 -5.57 14.64 6.44
CA LEU A 82 -4.34 14.83 7.22
C LEU A 82 -4.55 15.46 8.61
N ASN A 83 -5.62 16.22 8.81
CA ASN A 83 -6.01 16.81 10.09
C ASN A 83 -6.92 15.91 10.95
N LEU A 84 -7.07 14.64 10.58
CA LEU A 84 -7.83 13.61 11.29
C LEU A 84 -6.92 12.39 11.56
N PRO A 85 -6.95 11.82 12.79
CA PRO A 85 -7.72 12.26 13.96
C PRO A 85 -7.27 13.64 14.46
N SER A 86 -8.22 14.51 14.85
CA SER A 86 -7.91 15.89 15.27
C SER A 86 -7.17 15.96 16.60
N HIS A 87 -7.22 14.87 17.38
CA HIS A 87 -6.40 14.63 18.56
C HIS A 87 -5.76 13.24 18.41
N PRO A 88 -4.56 13.13 17.82
CA PRO A 88 -3.91 11.84 17.62
C PRO A 88 -3.57 11.13 18.92
N SER A 89 -3.78 9.80 18.94
CA SER A 89 -3.42 8.91 20.04
C SER A 89 -1.90 8.70 20.14
N PHE A 90 -1.47 7.88 21.10
CA PHE A 90 -0.04 7.54 21.34
C PHE A 90 0.86 8.78 21.57
N ASN A 91 0.28 9.88 22.07
CA ASN A 91 0.93 11.18 22.24
C ASN A 91 1.58 11.75 20.95
N ARG A 92 1.11 11.33 19.77
CA ARG A 92 1.54 11.89 18.48
C ARG A 92 1.07 13.37 18.39
N PRO A 93 1.87 14.30 17.83
CA PRO A 93 1.49 15.71 17.72
C PRO A 93 0.36 15.91 16.70
N GLN A 94 -0.48 16.92 16.92
CA GLN A 94 -1.54 17.31 15.99
C GLN A 94 -0.96 17.82 14.66
N PHE A 95 -1.67 17.54 13.57
CA PHE A 95 -1.44 18.20 12.29
C PHE A 95 -1.60 19.71 12.39
N SER A 96 -0.69 20.46 11.77
CA SER A 96 -0.80 21.90 11.60
C SER A 96 -0.35 22.32 10.21
N TRP A 97 -0.90 23.43 9.70
CA TRP A 97 -0.56 23.97 8.40
C TRP A 97 -0.61 25.49 8.40
N LYS A 98 0.05 26.12 7.43
CA LYS A 98 0.05 27.56 7.23
C LYS A 98 0.12 27.93 5.75
N MET A 99 -0.89 28.65 5.26
CA MET A 99 -0.86 29.29 3.96
C MET A 99 0.13 30.47 3.96
N MET A 100 0.97 30.54 2.94
CA MET A 100 1.98 31.58 2.71
C MET A 100 1.71 32.24 1.35
N ASN A 101 0.95 33.34 1.37
CA ASN A 101 0.63 34.14 0.19
C ASN A 101 1.86 34.96 -0.27
N LYS A 102 2.33 34.69 -1.50
CA LYS A 102 3.57 35.23 -2.06
C LYS A 102 3.48 36.74 -2.35
N GLU A 103 4.65 37.37 -2.37
CA GLU A 103 4.82 38.78 -2.68
C GLU A 103 5.55 38.97 -4.03
N HIS A 104 5.31 40.13 -4.65
CA HIS A 104 6.19 40.72 -5.65
C HIS A 104 7.43 41.34 -4.97
N PRO A 105 8.51 41.67 -5.72
CA PRO A 105 9.69 42.33 -5.15
C PRO A 105 9.44 43.70 -4.48
N ASP A 106 8.28 44.32 -4.71
CA ASP A 106 7.83 45.56 -4.08
C ASP A 106 6.99 45.35 -2.80
N GLY A 107 6.79 44.09 -2.38
CA GLY A 107 5.96 43.71 -1.23
C GLY A 107 4.46 43.61 -1.50
N THR A 108 3.99 43.89 -2.74
CA THR A 108 2.57 43.71 -3.08
C THR A 108 2.21 42.22 -3.19
N LYS A 109 0.97 41.86 -2.85
CA LYS A 109 0.54 40.46 -2.82
C LYS A 109 0.22 39.89 -4.20
N ARG A 110 0.74 38.70 -4.47
CA ARG A 110 0.47 37.91 -5.69
C ARG A 110 -0.76 37.02 -5.50
N THR A 111 -1.42 36.64 -6.59
CA THR A 111 -2.43 35.56 -6.62
C THR A 111 -1.76 34.18 -6.60
N VAL A 112 -0.82 33.95 -5.67
CA VAL A 112 -0.03 32.72 -5.53
C VAL A 112 0.13 32.40 -4.05
N ASN A 113 -0.18 31.15 -3.66
CA ASN A 113 -0.09 30.65 -2.29
C ASN A 113 0.70 29.34 -2.26
N ASP A 114 1.59 29.20 -1.29
CA ASP A 114 2.18 27.91 -0.90
C ASP A 114 1.61 27.50 0.47
N ASP A 115 1.43 26.22 0.72
CA ASP A 115 0.97 25.69 2.00
C ASP A 115 2.12 24.92 2.69
N HIS A 116 2.53 25.40 3.87
CA HIS A 116 3.52 24.72 4.70
C HIS A 116 2.81 23.77 5.65
N LEU A 117 3.17 22.49 5.66
CA LEU A 117 2.58 21.45 6.51
C LEU A 117 3.57 21.04 7.61
N ASN A 118 3.06 20.75 8.81
CA ASN A 118 3.82 20.14 9.90
C ASN A 118 2.96 19.04 10.54
N PHE A 119 3.42 17.80 10.45
CA PHE A 119 2.69 16.60 10.83
C PHE A 119 3.65 15.49 11.25
N ASN A 120 3.19 14.61 12.13
CA ASN A 120 3.86 13.34 12.39
C ASN A 120 3.44 12.32 11.33
N THR A 121 4.37 11.51 10.84
CA THR A 121 4.13 10.54 9.74
C THR A 121 3.25 9.35 10.12
N GLN A 122 2.88 9.23 11.39
CA GLN A 122 1.89 8.29 11.92
C GLN A 122 0.61 9.02 12.41
N GLY A 123 0.36 10.23 11.91
CA GLY A 123 -0.71 11.12 12.38
C GLY A 123 -2.04 11.05 11.62
N SER A 124 -2.11 10.28 10.53
CA SER A 124 -3.28 10.07 9.66
C SER A 124 -2.96 8.86 8.74
N SER A 125 -3.69 8.64 7.63
CA SER A 125 -3.61 7.43 6.77
C SER A 125 -2.17 7.03 6.35
N GLN A 126 -1.60 6.06 7.04
CA GLN A 126 -0.15 5.79 7.06
C GLN A 126 0.20 4.42 6.47
N TRP A 127 1.43 4.31 5.96
CA TRP A 127 2.07 3.03 5.69
C TRP A 127 3.26 2.82 6.62
N ASP A 128 3.18 1.80 7.47
CA ASP A 128 4.28 1.36 8.31
C ASP A 128 5.28 0.51 7.55
N GLY A 129 6.49 1.06 7.43
CA GLY A 129 7.67 0.38 6.90
C GLY A 129 8.40 -0.39 8.00
N PHE A 130 9.35 -1.22 7.58
CA PHE A 130 10.00 -2.21 8.46
C PHE A 130 10.95 -1.61 9.51
N ARG A 131 11.13 -0.28 9.49
CA ARG A 131 11.78 0.54 10.52
C ARG A 131 10.84 0.99 11.64
N HIS A 132 9.51 0.90 11.46
CA HIS A 132 8.54 1.46 12.41
C HIS A 132 8.50 0.65 13.71
N TYR A 133 8.37 -0.68 13.59
CA TYR A 133 8.30 -1.60 14.73
C TYR A 133 9.19 -2.81 14.47
N GLY A 134 9.89 -3.26 15.51
CA GLY A 134 10.75 -4.45 15.48
C GLY A 134 10.47 -5.34 16.71
N TYR A 135 11.07 -6.52 16.73
CA TYR A 135 10.94 -7.45 17.86
C TYR A 135 11.53 -6.85 19.14
N GLN A 136 10.72 -6.76 20.20
CA GLN A 136 11.06 -6.06 21.43
C GLN A 136 12.07 -6.87 22.28
N SER A 137 11.86 -8.18 22.43
CA SER A 137 12.80 -9.09 23.12
C SER A 137 14.15 -9.15 22.42
N ALA A 138 14.15 -9.48 21.11
CA ALA A 138 15.37 -9.66 20.31
C ALA A 138 16.08 -8.34 19.95
N LYS A 139 15.38 -7.20 20.03
CA LYS A 139 15.87 -5.86 19.62
C LYS A 139 16.37 -5.87 18.17
N ARG A 140 15.50 -6.30 17.25
CA ARG A 140 15.78 -6.43 15.80
C ARG A 140 14.57 -6.04 14.94
N TYR A 141 14.88 -5.37 13.84
CA TYR A 141 13.97 -5.08 12.74
C TYR A 141 14.07 -6.16 11.65
N TYR A 142 13.36 -5.97 10.54
CA TYR A 142 13.35 -6.91 9.42
C TYR A 142 14.77 -7.28 8.94
N GLY A 143 14.95 -8.56 8.58
CA GLY A 143 16.23 -9.11 8.11
C GLY A 143 17.34 -9.14 9.17
N GLY A 144 17.00 -9.08 10.47
CA GLY A 144 17.99 -9.09 11.56
C GLY A 144 18.77 -7.79 11.73
N ARG A 145 18.30 -6.69 11.13
CA ARG A 145 18.89 -5.34 11.26
C ARG A 145 18.69 -4.82 12.69
N SER A 146 19.70 -4.18 13.26
CA SER A 146 19.69 -3.60 14.61
C SER A 146 19.32 -2.11 14.60
N GLN A 147 19.02 -1.54 15.77
CA GLN A 147 18.78 -0.09 15.92
C GLN A 147 19.91 0.75 15.30
N GLN A 148 21.17 0.35 15.50
CA GLN A 148 22.33 1.04 14.97
C GLN A 148 22.35 1.05 13.43
N ASP A 149 21.88 -0.02 12.78
CA ASP A 149 21.82 -0.09 11.31
C ASP A 149 20.74 0.87 10.75
N ILE A 150 19.63 1.03 11.48
CA ILE A 150 18.56 1.98 11.14
C ILE A 150 19.00 3.43 11.32
N GLU A 151 19.79 3.71 12.37
CA GLU A 151 20.30 5.04 12.70
C GLU A 151 21.50 5.48 11.84
N SER A 152 22.26 4.54 11.27
CA SER A 152 23.52 4.83 10.53
C SER A 152 23.44 4.63 9.02
N SER A 153 22.31 4.17 8.48
CA SER A 153 22.15 3.89 7.04
C SER A 153 20.71 4.14 6.56
N GLU A 154 20.47 4.00 5.26
CA GLU A 154 19.11 4.03 4.67
C GLU A 154 18.44 2.63 4.63
N VAL A 155 19.02 1.59 5.24
CA VAL A 155 18.57 0.19 5.10
C VAL A 155 17.10 -0.02 5.52
N ILE A 156 16.35 -0.86 4.80
CA ILE A 156 14.90 -1.12 4.98
C ILE A 156 14.05 0.18 5.02
N GLY A 157 14.53 1.25 4.38
CA GLY A 157 13.89 2.56 4.30
C GLY A 157 12.61 2.57 3.45
N ILE A 158 11.67 3.46 3.78
CA ILE A 158 10.40 3.59 3.05
C ILE A 158 10.59 4.08 1.60
N ASP A 159 11.74 4.70 1.29
CA ASP A 159 12.14 5.03 -0.07
C ASP A 159 12.32 3.79 -0.96
N ARG A 160 12.66 2.61 -0.40
CA ARG A 160 12.77 1.35 -1.15
C ARG A 160 11.42 0.94 -1.71
N VAL A 161 10.37 1.09 -0.91
CA VAL A 161 8.96 0.91 -1.32
C VAL A 161 8.56 1.94 -2.39
N ALA A 162 8.95 3.22 -2.22
CA ALA A 162 8.68 4.25 -3.23
C ALA A 162 9.43 4.01 -4.55
N ASN A 163 10.67 3.51 -4.50
CA ASN A 163 11.54 3.24 -5.65
C ASN A 163 11.12 2.00 -6.44
N SER A 164 10.51 1.00 -5.79
CA SER A 164 9.99 -0.22 -6.42
C SER A 164 8.59 -0.03 -7.05
N GLY A 165 7.95 1.13 -6.90
CA GLY A 165 6.63 1.44 -7.46
C GLY A 165 5.46 1.38 -6.47
N GLY A 166 5.76 1.24 -5.17
CA GLY A 166 4.78 1.20 -4.10
C GLY A 166 3.93 -0.08 -4.06
N ILE A 167 2.89 -0.05 -3.24
CA ILE A 167 1.92 -1.13 -3.12
C ILE A 167 0.93 -1.00 -4.28
N THR A 168 1.25 -1.64 -5.41
CA THR A 168 0.41 -1.67 -6.61
C THR A 168 -0.02 -3.11 -6.93
N THR A 169 -1.15 -3.54 -6.38
CA THR A 169 -1.60 -4.95 -6.41
C THR A 169 -3.12 -5.09 -6.25
N ARG A 170 -3.64 -6.32 -6.12
CA ARG A 170 -5.06 -6.59 -5.83
C ARG A 170 -5.34 -6.45 -4.33
N GLY A 171 -6.35 -5.68 -3.97
CA GLY A 171 -6.87 -5.57 -2.61
C GLY A 171 -8.10 -6.44 -2.41
N ILE A 172 -8.17 -7.13 -1.26
CA ILE A 172 -9.31 -7.94 -0.81
C ILE A 172 -10.06 -7.16 0.29
N ILE A 173 -11.38 -7.00 0.13
CA ILE A 173 -12.20 -6.05 0.90
C ILE A 173 -13.07 -6.79 1.91
N LEU A 174 -12.72 -6.67 3.20
CA LEU A 174 -13.47 -7.24 4.33
C LEU A 174 -14.15 -6.12 5.14
N ASP A 175 -15.49 -6.17 5.28
CA ASP A 175 -16.28 -5.19 6.05
C ASP A 175 -16.90 -5.85 7.28
N TYR A 176 -16.24 -5.69 8.45
CA TYR A 176 -16.62 -6.40 9.67
C TYR A 176 -17.96 -5.92 10.24
N PRO A 177 -18.26 -4.60 10.34
CA PRO A 177 -19.60 -4.14 10.71
C PRO A 177 -20.73 -4.75 9.87
N ARG A 178 -20.60 -4.80 8.54
CA ARG A 178 -21.66 -5.35 7.69
C ARG A 178 -21.71 -6.88 7.70
N TYR A 179 -20.59 -7.55 7.92
CA TYR A 179 -20.58 -8.99 8.24
C TYR A 179 -21.41 -9.28 9.50
N LEU A 180 -21.21 -8.52 10.60
CA LEU A 180 -21.99 -8.70 11.83
C LEU A 180 -23.49 -8.46 11.59
N GLU A 181 -23.84 -7.42 10.83
CA GLU A 181 -25.22 -7.14 10.39
C GLU A 181 -25.82 -8.32 9.60
N ARG A 182 -25.09 -8.89 8.62
CA ARG A 182 -25.53 -10.06 7.83
C ARG A 182 -25.71 -11.32 8.68
N LYS A 183 -24.83 -11.58 9.64
CA LYS A 183 -24.95 -12.71 10.59
C LYS A 183 -26.02 -12.50 11.66
N GLY A 184 -26.62 -11.32 11.78
CA GLY A 184 -27.51 -10.96 12.90
C GLY A 184 -26.79 -10.89 14.25
N LYS A 185 -25.45 -10.76 14.25
CA LYS A 185 -24.63 -10.55 15.46
C LYS A 185 -24.87 -9.14 16.01
N LYS A 186 -24.54 -8.91 17.29
CA LYS A 186 -24.57 -7.57 17.89
C LYS A 186 -23.54 -6.67 17.17
N GLY A 187 -23.96 -5.50 16.70
CA GLY A 187 -23.06 -4.51 16.11
C GLY A 187 -22.00 -4.00 17.09
N VAL A 188 -20.83 -3.65 16.54
CA VAL A 188 -19.65 -3.16 17.28
C VAL A 188 -19.48 -1.65 17.17
N TYR A 189 -18.89 -1.07 18.21
CA TYR A 189 -18.39 0.30 18.26
C TYR A 189 -16.86 0.25 18.17
N ALA A 190 -16.27 0.95 17.20
CA ALA A 190 -14.86 0.77 16.85
C ALA A 190 -13.86 1.39 17.86
N LEU A 191 -14.37 2.09 18.89
CA LEU A 191 -13.58 2.73 19.96
C LEU A 191 -13.80 2.06 21.34
N ASP A 192 -14.29 0.81 21.32
CA ASP A 192 -14.21 -0.11 22.45
C ASP A 192 -13.07 -1.13 22.21
N ALA A 193 -12.41 -1.58 23.28
CA ALA A 193 -11.35 -2.59 23.22
C ALA A 193 -11.92 -4.01 22.96
N ASN A 194 -12.16 -4.33 21.69
CA ASN A 194 -12.63 -5.63 21.21
C ASN A 194 -11.68 -6.17 20.12
N SER A 195 -11.78 -7.48 19.85
CA SER A 195 -11.04 -8.16 18.79
C SER A 195 -11.91 -8.58 17.61
N ILE A 196 -11.27 -8.84 16.47
CA ILE A 196 -11.78 -9.62 15.34
C ILE A 196 -10.96 -10.91 15.30
N THR A 197 -11.60 -12.07 15.44
CA THR A 197 -10.90 -13.36 15.52
C THR A 197 -10.49 -13.90 14.16
N ALA A 198 -9.52 -14.83 14.11
CA ALA A 198 -9.10 -15.50 12.88
C ALA A 198 -10.27 -16.28 12.23
N ASP A 199 -11.08 -16.98 13.03
CA ASP A 199 -12.28 -17.69 12.57
C ASP A 199 -13.30 -16.72 11.92
N GLU A 200 -13.43 -15.50 12.43
CA GLU A 200 -14.32 -14.48 11.86
C GLU A 200 -13.74 -13.86 10.59
N LEU A 201 -12.42 -13.64 10.51
CA LEU A 201 -11.74 -13.20 9.28
C LEU A 201 -11.86 -14.25 8.17
N GLU A 202 -11.81 -15.53 8.52
CA GLU A 202 -11.98 -16.65 7.60
C GLU A 202 -13.45 -16.80 7.13
N ASP A 203 -14.43 -16.77 8.03
CA ASP A 203 -15.87 -16.77 7.69
C ASP A 203 -16.26 -15.52 6.87
N MET A 204 -15.64 -14.37 7.15
CA MET A 204 -15.75 -13.17 6.31
C MET A 204 -15.17 -13.36 4.90
N LEU A 205 -14.00 -13.99 4.77
CA LEU A 205 -13.38 -14.28 3.49
C LEU A 205 -14.21 -15.29 2.68
N GLN A 206 -14.70 -16.34 3.33
CA GLN A 206 -15.60 -17.32 2.71
C GLN A 206 -16.92 -16.68 2.24
N GLU A 207 -17.49 -15.72 2.98
CA GLU A 207 -18.63 -14.91 2.50
C GLU A 207 -18.34 -14.10 1.24
N THR A 208 -17.08 -13.83 0.88
CA THR A 208 -16.74 -13.13 -0.36
C THR A 208 -16.79 -14.02 -1.60
N GLY A 209 -16.61 -15.35 -1.44
CA GLY A 209 -16.38 -16.27 -2.54
C GLY A 209 -15.06 -16.03 -3.32
N ILE A 210 -14.11 -15.26 -2.76
CA ILE A 210 -12.82 -14.97 -3.40
C ILE A 210 -11.70 -15.81 -2.77
N GLU A 211 -11.00 -16.56 -3.62
CA GLU A 211 -9.70 -17.14 -3.30
C GLU A 211 -8.61 -16.03 -3.29
N THR A 212 -7.89 -15.96 -2.18
CA THR A 212 -6.65 -15.18 -2.00
C THR A 212 -5.51 -15.75 -2.85
N ARG A 213 -4.51 -14.92 -3.15
CA ARG A 213 -3.38 -15.24 -4.02
C ARG A 213 -2.12 -14.55 -3.52
N GLU A 214 -0.96 -15.17 -3.74
CA GLU A 214 0.33 -14.50 -3.51
C GLU A 214 0.39 -13.17 -4.27
N GLY A 215 0.74 -12.09 -3.57
CA GLY A 215 0.70 -10.73 -4.09
C GLY A 215 -0.49 -9.89 -3.61
N ASP A 216 -1.58 -10.49 -3.13
CA ASP A 216 -2.75 -9.75 -2.63
C ASP A 216 -2.44 -8.89 -1.39
N MET A 217 -3.27 -7.89 -1.11
CA MET A 217 -3.28 -7.16 0.16
C MET A 217 -4.67 -7.15 0.81
N LEU A 218 -4.72 -7.08 2.14
CA LEU A 218 -5.98 -6.99 2.90
C LEU A 218 -6.42 -5.53 3.11
N LEU A 219 -7.71 -5.26 2.93
CA LEU A 219 -8.39 -4.01 3.28
C LEU A 219 -9.54 -4.32 4.24
N LEU A 220 -9.30 -4.17 5.54
CA LEU A 220 -10.21 -4.54 6.61
C LEU A 220 -10.87 -3.30 7.24
N ARG A 221 -12.19 -3.15 7.05
CA ARG A 221 -12.98 -2.09 7.69
C ARG A 221 -13.54 -2.56 9.04
N THR A 222 -13.14 -1.89 10.12
CA THR A 222 -13.63 -2.03 11.49
C THR A 222 -14.77 -1.05 11.81
N GLY A 223 -14.84 0.08 11.11
CA GLY A 223 -15.82 1.15 11.31
C GLY A 223 -15.31 2.35 12.12
N PHE A 224 -13.99 2.51 12.26
CA PHE A 224 -13.37 3.57 13.08
C PHE A 224 -13.61 4.97 12.52
N THR A 225 -13.38 5.22 11.22
CA THR A 225 -13.56 6.58 10.66
C THR A 225 -15.01 7.04 10.80
N ARG A 226 -15.97 6.14 10.52
CA ARG A 226 -17.42 6.32 10.77
C ARG A 226 -17.75 6.67 12.21
N ASP A 227 -17.17 5.98 13.18
CA ASP A 227 -17.51 6.18 14.59
C ASP A 227 -16.82 7.41 15.17
N TYR A 228 -15.55 7.65 14.82
CA TYR A 228 -14.83 8.88 15.16
C TYR A 228 -15.50 10.13 14.58
N ALA A 229 -16.07 10.05 13.36
CA ALA A 229 -16.78 11.17 12.74
C ALA A 229 -17.94 11.71 13.60
N LYS A 230 -18.66 10.84 14.31
CA LYS A 230 -19.86 11.16 15.13
C LYS A 230 -19.56 11.97 16.38
N LEU A 231 -18.32 11.94 16.88
CA LEU A 231 -17.95 12.47 18.19
C LEU A 231 -17.77 13.99 18.24
N GLY A 232 -18.04 14.60 19.39
CA GLY A 232 -17.67 15.98 19.71
C GLY A 232 -16.15 16.16 19.91
N ASP A 233 -15.67 17.41 19.93
CA ASP A 233 -14.23 17.67 20.13
C ASP A 233 -13.74 17.23 21.53
N GLU A 234 -14.56 17.38 22.56
CA GLU A 234 -14.24 16.93 23.93
C GLU A 234 -14.06 15.41 24.00
N GLU A 235 -14.91 14.65 23.29
CA GLU A 235 -14.80 13.18 23.20
C GLU A 235 -13.56 12.77 22.41
N LYS A 236 -13.31 13.42 21.26
CA LYS A 236 -12.11 13.21 20.42
C LYS A 236 -10.82 13.48 21.20
N ARG A 237 -10.81 14.53 22.02
CA ARG A 237 -9.71 14.86 22.94
C ARG A 237 -9.56 13.82 24.05
N ALA A 238 -10.67 13.40 24.66
CA ALA A 238 -10.68 12.39 25.71
C ALA A 238 -10.21 11.00 25.24
N ILE A 239 -10.21 10.71 23.93
CA ILE A 239 -9.62 9.48 23.35
C ILE A 239 -8.09 9.55 23.33
N ARG A 240 -7.51 10.73 23.04
CA ARG A 240 -6.05 10.95 23.08
C ARG A 240 -5.49 10.81 24.50
N ASP A 241 -6.24 11.29 25.49
CA ASP A 241 -5.79 11.40 26.87
C ASP A 241 -6.09 10.13 27.72
N LYS A 242 -6.59 9.05 27.09
CA LYS A 242 -6.88 7.74 27.72
C LYS A 242 -5.97 6.63 27.14
N PRO A 243 -5.85 5.48 27.82
CA PRO A 243 -5.29 4.28 27.20
C PRO A 243 -6.04 3.94 25.90
N PRO A 244 -5.34 3.66 24.78
CA PRO A 244 -5.97 3.29 23.51
C PRO A 244 -6.91 2.09 23.66
N ALA A 245 -8.12 2.21 23.13
CA ALA A 245 -9.16 1.19 23.11
C ALA A 245 -9.81 1.22 21.74
N PHE A 246 -9.45 0.26 20.88
CA PHE A 246 -9.85 0.23 19.48
C PHE A 246 -10.12 -1.21 19.05
N LEU A 247 -11.14 -1.37 18.20
CA LEU A 247 -11.41 -2.62 17.51
C LEU A 247 -10.34 -2.87 16.43
N GLY A 248 -9.74 -4.06 16.45
CA GLY A 248 -8.76 -4.51 15.46
C GLY A 248 -8.60 -6.02 15.47
N VAL A 249 -7.67 -6.55 14.68
CA VAL A 249 -7.42 -8.01 14.61
C VAL A 249 -6.93 -8.55 15.95
N GLN A 250 -7.36 -9.76 16.33
CA GLN A 250 -6.93 -10.42 17.56
C GLN A 250 -5.43 -10.76 17.50
N SER A 251 -4.68 -10.34 18.50
CA SER A 251 -3.22 -10.53 18.55
C SER A 251 -2.81 -11.91 19.09
N ASP A 252 -3.13 -12.97 18.35
CA ASP A 252 -2.79 -14.36 18.69
C ASP A 252 -2.13 -15.13 17.53
N LYS A 253 -1.81 -16.41 17.78
CA LYS A 253 -1.18 -17.33 16.81
C LYS A 253 -2.05 -17.64 15.60
N GLN A 254 -3.37 -17.75 15.77
CA GLN A 254 -4.28 -18.08 14.67
C GLN A 254 -4.39 -16.91 13.69
N SER A 255 -4.45 -15.67 14.20
CA SER A 255 -4.47 -14.47 13.35
C SER A 255 -3.17 -14.28 12.56
N VAL A 256 -1.99 -14.46 13.18
CA VAL A 256 -0.73 -14.39 12.41
C VAL A 256 -0.69 -15.50 11.35
N GLN A 257 -1.04 -16.75 11.70
CA GLN A 257 -1.08 -17.85 10.74
C GLN A 257 -2.05 -17.55 9.59
N TRP A 258 -3.25 -17.07 9.87
CA TRP A 258 -4.25 -16.73 8.85
C TRP A 258 -3.74 -15.64 7.88
N ILE A 259 -3.07 -14.59 8.37
CA ILE A 259 -2.49 -13.53 7.52
C ILE A 259 -1.34 -14.08 6.66
N TRP A 260 -0.55 -15.00 7.19
CA TRP A 260 0.59 -15.59 6.48
C TRP A 260 0.14 -16.51 5.32
N GLU A 261 -0.71 -17.49 5.63
CA GLU A 261 -1.15 -18.54 4.70
C GLU A 261 -2.03 -17.96 3.56
N ASN A 262 -2.74 -16.85 3.81
CA ASN A 262 -3.46 -16.10 2.77
C ASN A 262 -2.56 -15.28 1.83
N GLY A 263 -1.23 -15.35 1.96
CA GLY A 263 -0.29 -14.75 1.01
C GLY A 263 -0.18 -13.22 1.04
N PHE A 264 -0.86 -12.53 1.98
CA PHE A 264 -0.98 -11.07 1.98
C PHE A 264 0.38 -10.35 2.08
N VAL A 265 0.70 -9.49 1.10
CA VAL A 265 1.95 -8.71 1.05
C VAL A 265 1.91 -7.47 1.93
N ALA A 266 0.72 -6.96 2.16
CA ALA A 266 0.41 -5.84 3.04
C ALA A 266 -0.99 -6.06 3.63
N VAL A 267 -1.25 -5.49 4.80
CA VAL A 267 -2.57 -5.44 5.42
C VAL A 267 -2.88 -4.01 5.80
N ALA A 268 -4.11 -3.54 5.63
CA ALA A 268 -4.50 -2.21 6.03
C ALA A 268 -5.91 -2.17 6.63
N SER A 269 -6.15 -1.21 7.52
CA SER A 269 -7.45 -0.97 8.15
C SER A 269 -7.75 0.52 8.33
N ASP A 270 -9.00 0.83 8.68
CA ASP A 270 -9.47 2.15 9.08
C ASP A 270 -9.16 2.51 10.54
N ALA A 271 -8.64 1.57 11.34
CA ALA A 271 -8.34 1.76 12.76
C ALA A 271 -6.98 2.48 13.02
N PRO A 272 -6.77 3.10 14.21
CA PRO A 272 -5.49 3.70 14.62
C PRO A 272 -4.44 2.69 15.12
N SER A 273 -4.80 1.42 15.14
CA SER A 273 -3.89 0.28 15.20
C SER A 273 -4.51 -0.87 14.40
N PHE A 274 -3.76 -1.56 13.54
CA PHE A 274 -4.32 -2.70 12.77
C PHE A 274 -4.74 -3.88 13.68
N GLU A 275 -3.95 -4.15 14.71
CA GLU A 275 -4.33 -5.07 15.78
C GLU A 275 -5.17 -4.35 16.86
N MET A 276 -5.93 -5.11 17.65
CA MET A 276 -6.78 -4.56 18.71
C MET A 276 -5.97 -3.69 19.71
N ALA A 277 -6.59 -2.60 20.20
CA ALA A 277 -6.02 -1.79 21.27
C ALA A 277 -6.81 -1.97 22.58
N PRO A 278 -6.16 -2.00 23.76
CA PRO A 278 -4.75 -1.63 23.99
C PRO A 278 -3.75 -2.69 23.54
N LEU A 279 -2.62 -2.25 22.95
CA LEU A 279 -1.56 -3.14 22.43
C LEU A 279 -0.82 -3.96 23.51
N VAL A 280 -1.01 -3.62 24.79
CA VAL A 280 -0.48 -4.33 25.96
C VAL A 280 -1.58 -4.39 27.02
N GLY A 281 -1.82 -5.55 27.60
CA GLY A 281 -2.76 -5.71 28.70
C GLY A 281 -2.91 -7.15 29.20
N PRO A 282 -3.92 -7.42 30.05
CA PRO A 282 -4.15 -8.76 30.59
C PRO A 282 -4.39 -9.85 29.54
N HIS A 283 -4.79 -9.49 28.31
CA HIS A 283 -5.00 -10.42 27.20
C HIS A 283 -3.69 -10.93 26.59
N ASN A 284 -2.57 -10.20 26.66
CA ASN A 284 -1.27 -10.64 26.11
C ASN A 284 -0.14 -10.78 27.14
N ALA A 285 -0.42 -10.55 28.43
CA ALA A 285 0.41 -11.04 29.52
C ALA A 285 0.59 -12.58 29.48
N PRO A 286 1.60 -13.16 30.16
CA PRO A 286 1.77 -14.60 30.22
C PRO A 286 0.57 -15.28 30.89
N GLY A 287 0.05 -16.35 30.29
CA GLY A 287 -1.25 -16.94 30.58
C GLY A 287 -2.42 -16.39 29.75
N GLY A 288 -2.17 -15.43 28.85
CA GLY A 288 -3.16 -14.85 27.92
C GLY A 288 -3.25 -15.55 26.56
N LEU A 289 -3.44 -14.77 25.48
CA LEU A 289 -3.63 -15.23 24.10
C LEU A 289 -2.49 -16.11 23.53
N TRP A 290 -1.30 -16.10 24.15
CA TRP A 290 -0.14 -16.91 23.77
C TRP A 290 0.18 -18.03 24.78
N ALA A 291 -0.76 -18.36 25.67
CA ALA A 291 -0.57 -19.37 26.71
C ALA A 291 -0.13 -20.72 26.15
N GLY A 292 1.05 -21.19 26.58
CA GLY A 292 1.62 -22.47 26.16
C GLY A 292 2.39 -22.45 24.84
N GLU A 293 2.42 -21.32 24.12
CA GLU A 293 3.29 -21.17 22.96
C GLU A 293 4.75 -20.99 23.37
N SER A 294 5.67 -21.64 22.65
CA SER A 294 7.10 -21.68 23.04
C SER A 294 7.77 -20.30 23.14
N TRP A 295 7.19 -19.30 22.48
CA TRP A 295 7.63 -17.91 22.39
C TRP A 295 6.77 -16.91 23.21
N GLU A 296 5.85 -17.39 24.06
CA GLU A 296 4.97 -16.56 24.91
C GLU A 296 5.71 -15.41 25.63
N LYS A 297 6.95 -15.66 26.07
CA LYS A 297 7.80 -14.70 26.78
C LYS A 297 8.46 -13.67 25.86
N ASP A 298 8.77 -14.03 24.62
CA ASP A 298 9.33 -13.11 23.63
C ASP A 298 8.27 -12.20 23.01
N MET A 299 7.01 -12.63 23.07
CA MET A 299 5.83 -11.86 22.68
C MET A 299 5.41 -10.81 23.74
N GLN A 300 6.15 -10.69 24.85
CA GLN A 300 5.89 -9.67 25.85
C GLN A 300 6.44 -8.30 25.42
N GLY A 301 5.63 -7.25 25.59
CA GLY A 301 5.98 -5.87 25.21
C GLY A 301 4.96 -5.19 24.27
N GLY A 302 4.07 -5.96 23.65
CA GLY A 302 2.97 -5.47 22.81
C GLY A 302 3.30 -5.33 21.32
N GLY A 303 2.37 -4.76 20.57
CA GLY A 303 2.47 -4.61 19.11
C GLY A 303 2.75 -5.96 18.46
N LEU A 304 1.93 -6.96 18.74
CA LEU A 304 2.21 -8.35 18.42
C LEU A 304 2.16 -8.60 16.91
N LEU A 305 1.07 -8.18 16.25
CA LEU A 305 1.00 -8.26 14.80
C LEU A 305 2.06 -7.31 14.19
N HIS A 306 2.35 -6.16 14.81
CA HIS A 306 3.44 -5.29 14.37
C HIS A 306 4.82 -6.00 14.39
N GLN A 307 5.14 -6.78 15.42
CA GLN A 307 6.40 -7.54 15.50
C GLN A 307 6.49 -8.61 14.39
N TRP A 308 5.42 -9.40 14.18
CA TRP A 308 5.42 -10.47 13.18
C TRP A 308 5.37 -9.93 11.75
N LEU A 309 4.47 -8.99 11.45
CA LEU A 309 4.28 -8.43 10.11
C LEU A 309 5.49 -7.59 9.68
N LEU A 310 5.81 -6.53 10.43
CA LEU A 310 6.88 -5.59 10.06
C LEU A 310 8.27 -6.19 10.33
N GLY A 311 8.49 -6.71 11.54
CA GLY A 311 9.79 -7.23 11.97
C GLY A 311 10.09 -8.64 11.47
N GLY A 312 9.09 -9.54 11.45
CA GLY A 312 9.27 -10.94 11.05
C GLY A 312 9.27 -11.15 9.55
N TRP A 313 8.29 -10.58 8.84
CA TRP A 313 7.96 -10.97 7.46
C TRP A 313 8.18 -9.91 6.40
N GLY A 314 8.29 -8.65 6.81
CA GLY A 314 8.29 -7.53 5.87
C GLY A 314 6.94 -7.38 5.17
N VAL A 315 5.85 -7.62 5.90
CA VAL A 315 4.47 -7.30 5.50
C VAL A 315 4.14 -5.93 6.04
N MET A 316 3.80 -4.99 5.16
CA MET A 316 3.48 -3.62 5.58
C MET A 316 2.11 -3.52 6.26
N ILE A 317 1.98 -2.60 7.21
CA ILE A 317 0.73 -2.29 7.91
C ILE A 317 0.23 -0.91 7.46
N GLY A 318 -1.04 -0.82 7.07
CA GLY A 318 -1.74 0.42 6.77
C GLY A 318 -2.75 0.77 7.86
N GLU A 319 -2.72 2.00 8.37
CA GLU A 319 -3.59 2.43 9.48
C GLU A 319 -4.38 3.69 9.09
N MET A 320 -5.58 3.83 9.66
CA MET A 320 -6.48 4.97 9.46
C MET A 320 -6.86 5.25 7.99
N PHE A 321 -7.03 4.21 7.16
CA PHE A 321 -7.54 4.36 5.79
C PHE A 321 -9.04 4.68 5.80
N ASP A 322 -9.53 5.59 4.94
CA ASP A 322 -10.98 5.82 4.81
C ASP A 322 -11.63 4.77 3.90
N LEU A 323 -12.10 3.68 4.52
CA LEU A 323 -12.67 2.53 3.82
C LEU A 323 -14.19 2.63 3.59
N GLU A 324 -14.88 3.65 4.11
CA GLU A 324 -16.36 3.76 4.02
C GLU A 324 -16.85 3.71 2.56
N ARG A 325 -16.34 4.62 1.72
CA ARG A 325 -16.75 4.71 0.30
C ARG A 325 -16.30 3.51 -0.52
N LEU A 326 -15.20 2.84 -0.14
CA LEU A 326 -14.76 1.62 -0.80
C LEU A 326 -15.75 0.48 -0.53
N CYS A 327 -16.15 0.32 0.73
CA CYS A 327 -17.12 -0.70 1.12
C CYS A 327 -18.52 -0.44 0.52
N GLU A 328 -18.97 0.81 0.41
CA GLU A 328 -20.18 1.16 -0.35
C GLU A 328 -20.12 0.72 -1.83
N LYS A 329 -18.96 0.83 -2.48
CA LYS A 329 -18.79 0.40 -3.89
C LYS A 329 -18.62 -1.12 -4.02
N SER A 330 -17.96 -1.76 -3.05
CA SER A 330 -17.93 -3.22 -2.91
C SER A 330 -19.34 -3.81 -2.89
N GLU A 331 -20.26 -3.27 -2.08
CA GLU A 331 -21.64 -3.76 -2.01
C GLU A 331 -22.46 -3.45 -3.28
N GLU A 332 -22.44 -2.21 -3.80
CA GLU A 332 -23.22 -1.85 -4.99
C GLU A 332 -22.81 -2.62 -6.25
N LEU A 333 -21.52 -2.91 -6.41
CA LEU A 333 -20.98 -3.67 -7.55
C LEU A 333 -20.99 -5.19 -7.31
N GLY A 334 -21.32 -5.66 -6.11
CA GLY A 334 -21.24 -7.08 -5.72
C GLY A 334 -19.82 -7.65 -5.78
N ARG A 335 -18.78 -6.81 -5.64
CA ARG A 335 -17.37 -7.20 -5.80
C ARG A 335 -16.57 -6.99 -4.53
N ARG A 336 -15.81 -8.00 -4.11
CA ARG A 336 -15.01 -7.99 -2.87
C ARG A 336 -13.51 -7.83 -3.11
N SER A 337 -13.12 -7.51 -4.35
CA SER A 337 -11.73 -7.22 -4.74
C SER A 337 -11.65 -5.95 -5.59
N CYS A 338 -10.50 -5.28 -5.54
CA CYS A 338 -10.19 -4.09 -6.33
C CYS A 338 -8.71 -4.03 -6.74
N PHE A 339 -8.38 -3.15 -7.69
CA PHE A 339 -7.00 -2.74 -7.93
C PHE A 339 -6.61 -1.63 -6.95
N VAL A 340 -5.50 -1.80 -6.24
CA VAL A 340 -4.90 -0.81 -5.36
C VAL A 340 -3.62 -0.29 -5.98
N SER A 341 -3.39 1.02 -5.91
CA SER A 341 -2.09 1.62 -6.14
C SER A 341 -1.86 2.75 -5.13
N SER A 342 -0.95 2.48 -4.20
CA SER A 342 -0.55 3.40 -3.13
C SER A 342 0.97 3.49 -3.09
N VAL A 343 1.50 4.71 -3.13
CA VAL A 343 2.94 4.97 -3.16
C VAL A 343 3.25 5.95 -2.02
N PRO A 344 4.12 5.61 -1.05
CA PRO A 344 4.50 6.53 0.00
C PRO A 344 5.29 7.72 -0.58
N LEU A 345 5.29 8.87 0.11
CA LEU A 345 6.18 9.99 -0.20
C LEU A 345 7.63 9.50 -0.31
N LYS A 346 8.29 9.84 -1.43
CA LYS A 346 9.68 9.51 -1.70
C LYS A 346 10.62 10.37 -0.85
N LEU A 347 10.89 9.90 0.37
CA LEU A 347 11.69 10.59 1.39
C LEU A 347 12.78 9.65 1.92
N HIS A 348 14.03 10.09 1.82
CA HIS A 348 15.18 9.37 2.37
C HIS A 348 15.16 9.37 3.91
N ASN A 349 15.69 8.30 4.52
CA ASN A 349 15.92 8.15 5.97
C ASN A 349 14.68 8.23 6.90
N LEU A 350 13.46 7.98 6.40
CA LEU A 350 12.26 7.87 7.24
C LEU A 350 11.80 6.43 7.50
N SER A 351 11.16 6.23 8.65
CA SER A 351 10.73 4.91 9.14
C SER A 351 9.29 4.51 8.75
N THR A 352 8.38 5.48 8.72
CA THR A 352 7.05 5.37 8.09
C THR A 352 6.67 6.69 7.44
N VAL A 353 5.75 6.64 6.47
CA VAL A 353 5.24 7.81 5.73
C VAL A 353 3.72 7.71 5.51
N ILE A 354 3.03 8.85 5.56
CA ILE A 354 1.62 9.00 5.17
C ILE A 354 1.50 8.94 3.64
N THR A 355 0.44 8.32 3.13
CA THR A 355 0.07 8.44 1.71
C THR A 355 -0.44 9.85 1.44
N VAL A 356 0.45 10.78 1.08
CA VAL A 356 0.08 12.16 0.74
C VAL A 356 0.26 12.41 -0.76
N LYS A 357 -0.84 12.57 -1.49
CA LYS A 357 -0.81 13.04 -2.87
C LYS A 357 -0.52 14.55 -2.95
N MET A 358 0.71 14.96 -2.60
CA MET A 358 1.21 16.30 -2.96
C MET A 358 1.41 16.39 -4.49
N LYS A 359 0.32 16.75 -5.18
CA LYS A 359 0.17 17.22 -6.58
C LYS A 359 1.09 16.59 -7.65
N SER A 360 0.42 16.00 -8.65
CA SER A 360 0.93 15.58 -9.97
C SER A 360 1.43 14.13 -10.07
N PHE A 361 0.52 13.24 -10.48
CA PHE A 361 0.89 11.94 -11.04
C PHE A 361 1.29 12.14 -12.50
N ILE A 362 2.58 11.95 -12.83
CA ILE A 362 3.01 11.62 -14.19
C ILE A 362 3.20 10.10 -14.24
N THR A 363 2.09 9.37 -14.21
CA THR A 363 2.08 7.94 -14.55
C THR A 363 2.11 7.83 -16.07
N ILE A 364 3.31 7.75 -16.65
CA ILE A 364 3.43 7.37 -18.06
C ILE A 364 3.11 5.87 -18.15
N ILE A 365 1.85 5.54 -18.47
CA ILE A 365 1.46 4.19 -18.88
C ILE A 365 2.08 3.95 -20.26
N THR A 366 3.37 3.61 -20.25
CA THR A 366 4.13 3.38 -21.48
C THR A 366 3.75 2.01 -22.02
N LEU A 367 2.66 1.97 -22.78
CA LEU A 367 2.27 0.85 -23.63
C LEU A 367 3.30 0.66 -24.76
N LEU A 368 4.48 0.13 -24.39
CA LEU A 368 5.46 -0.42 -25.32
C LEU A 368 4.83 -1.64 -25.99
N THR A 369 4.11 -1.38 -27.07
CA THR A 369 3.48 -2.39 -27.92
C THR A 369 4.55 -3.17 -28.66
N ALA A 370 4.89 -4.35 -28.14
CA ALA A 370 5.75 -5.30 -28.81
C ALA A 370 5.07 -5.81 -30.09
N PHE A 371 5.41 -5.19 -31.23
CA PHE A 371 5.01 -5.66 -32.56
C PHE A 371 5.75 -6.97 -32.90
N ALA A 372 5.17 -8.09 -32.51
CA ALA A 372 5.49 -9.41 -33.08
C ALA A 372 4.63 -9.64 -34.34
N ALA A 373 5.23 -10.20 -35.40
CA ALA A 373 4.69 -10.12 -36.77
C ALA A 373 4.25 -11.46 -37.38
N ALA A 374 3.77 -11.38 -38.63
CA ALA A 374 3.36 -12.45 -39.56
C ALA A 374 1.95 -13.02 -39.32
N THR A 375 1.22 -13.57 -40.31
CA THR A 375 1.62 -14.18 -41.61
C THR A 375 0.70 -13.68 -42.78
N PRO A 376 0.62 -14.24 -44.02
CA PRO A 376 0.82 -13.39 -45.21
C PRO A 376 -0.29 -13.39 -46.30
N ALA A 377 -0.10 -12.48 -47.27
CA ALA A 377 -0.56 -12.47 -48.67
C ALA A 377 -1.74 -13.37 -49.13
N ALA A 378 -2.80 -12.71 -49.62
CA ALA A 378 -3.66 -13.22 -50.69
C ALA A 378 -3.86 -12.13 -51.76
N SER A 379 -3.82 -12.46 -53.05
CA SER A 379 -3.85 -11.49 -54.15
C SER A 379 -4.94 -11.80 -55.17
N SER A 380 -5.75 -10.80 -55.55
CA SER A 380 -6.46 -10.80 -56.85
C SER A 380 -7.07 -9.43 -57.24
N GLN A 381 -6.58 -8.93 -58.38
CA GLN A 381 -7.34 -8.31 -59.48
C GLN A 381 -8.46 -7.28 -59.18
N THR A 382 -8.08 -6.01 -59.35
CA THR A 382 -8.75 -5.01 -60.21
C THR A 382 -10.16 -5.29 -60.75
N LYS A 383 -11.08 -4.34 -60.51
CA LYS A 383 -11.96 -3.76 -61.54
C LYS A 383 -12.41 -2.36 -61.14
N ALA A 384 -12.42 -1.43 -62.10
CA ALA A 384 -12.95 -0.08 -61.93
C ALA A 384 -14.25 0.08 -62.73
N CYS A 385 -15.17 0.93 -62.28
CA CYS A 385 -16.32 1.33 -63.10
C CYS A 385 -16.73 2.78 -62.84
N THR A 386 -17.09 3.44 -63.93
CA THR A 386 -17.30 4.87 -64.20
C THR A 386 -18.43 5.59 -63.43
N ARG A 387 -18.28 6.92 -63.25
CA ARG A 387 -19.35 7.94 -63.04
C ARG A 387 -20.22 8.12 -64.32
N PRO A 388 -21.13 9.12 -64.48
CA PRO A 388 -21.76 10.10 -63.54
C PRO A 388 -23.31 10.23 -63.68
N CYS A 389 -23.95 11.13 -62.91
CA CYS A 389 -25.01 12.06 -63.39
C CYS A 389 -25.41 13.15 -62.34
N PHE A 390 -25.83 14.33 -62.81
CA PHE A 390 -26.41 15.50 -62.09
C PHE A 390 -27.50 16.12 -63.00
N PRO A 391 -28.53 16.85 -62.48
CA PRO A 391 -28.50 18.33 -62.31
C PRO A 391 -28.80 18.81 -60.86
N GLU A 392 -28.36 19.97 -60.37
CA GLU A 392 -28.94 21.35 -60.47
C GLU A 392 -30.37 21.48 -59.88
N ALA A 393 -30.73 22.43 -59.00
CA ALA A 393 -30.05 23.57 -58.33
C ALA A 393 -30.72 23.83 -56.93
N THR A 394 -30.65 24.96 -56.16
CA THR A 394 -30.17 26.35 -56.35
C THR A 394 -29.92 27.03 -54.97
N GLU A 395 -28.86 27.85 -54.86
CA GLU A 395 -28.68 29.09 -54.05
C GLU A 395 -28.77 29.15 -52.50
N CYS A 396 -28.07 30.19 -51.97
CA CYS A 396 -27.87 30.66 -50.58
C CYS A 396 -26.94 29.83 -49.66
N GLY A 397 -25.81 30.36 -49.15
CA GLY A 397 -25.09 31.61 -49.46
C GLY A 397 -24.25 32.14 -48.28
N GLU A 398 -22.93 32.33 -48.49
CA GLU A 398 -21.95 33.06 -47.65
C GLU A 398 -21.71 32.56 -46.19
N ASP A 399 -20.53 32.71 -45.57
CA ASP A 399 -19.13 32.64 -46.05
C ASP A 399 -18.20 32.49 -44.83
N TRP A 400 -17.30 31.49 -44.80
CA TRP A 400 -16.19 31.38 -43.82
C TRP A 400 -15.02 30.55 -44.39
N GLU A 401 -13.88 31.18 -44.66
CA GLU A 401 -12.65 30.48 -45.08
C GLU A 401 -11.88 29.88 -43.88
N PRO A 402 -11.26 28.69 -44.05
CA PRO A 402 -10.35 28.10 -43.06
C PRO A 402 -8.88 28.49 -43.33
N VAL A 403 -8.30 29.32 -42.46
CA VAL A 403 -6.85 29.65 -42.56
C VAL A 403 -6.01 28.57 -41.86
N HIS A 404 -5.30 27.78 -42.66
CA HIS A 404 -4.21 26.93 -42.17
C HIS A 404 -2.94 27.76 -41.93
N SER A 405 -2.46 27.79 -40.68
CA SER A 405 -1.03 28.00 -40.40
C SER A 405 -0.64 27.27 -39.11
N GLY A 406 0.38 26.42 -39.20
CA GLY A 406 0.98 25.74 -38.05
C GLY A 406 2.38 26.30 -37.78
N VAL A 407 2.68 26.62 -36.53
CA VAL A 407 4.03 26.97 -36.06
C VAL A 407 4.34 26.18 -34.79
N SER A 408 5.63 25.88 -34.61
CA SER A 408 6.18 24.92 -33.65
C SER A 408 5.98 25.28 -32.18
N VAL A 409 6.10 24.25 -31.33
CA VAL A 409 6.51 24.36 -29.92
C VAL A 409 7.97 24.87 -29.84
N PHE A 410 8.37 25.35 -28.65
CA PHE A 410 9.62 26.02 -28.28
C PHE A 410 9.62 27.55 -28.44
N ASP A 411 9.33 28.23 -27.33
CA ASP A 411 10.18 29.31 -26.79
C ASP A 411 9.70 29.68 -25.37
N PHE A 412 10.52 29.41 -24.35
CA PHE A 412 10.47 30.10 -23.04
C PHE A 412 11.69 29.74 -22.17
N LEU A 413 12.73 30.57 -22.25
CA LEU A 413 13.82 30.67 -21.27
C LEU A 413 14.24 32.14 -21.14
N ALA A 414 14.69 32.52 -19.93
CA ALA A 414 15.24 33.83 -19.57
C ALA A 414 14.32 35.07 -19.64
N ALA A 415 13.59 35.30 -18.55
CA ALA A 415 13.34 36.63 -17.96
C ALA A 415 13.16 36.49 -16.44
#